data_AF-A0A1H8JUM2-F1
#
_entry.id   AF-A0A1H8JUM2-F1
#
_cell.length_a   1.000
_cell.length_b   1.000
_cell.length_c   1.000
_cell.angle_alpha   90.00
_cell.angle_beta   90.00
_cell.angle_gamma   90.00
#
_symmetry.space_group_name_H-M   'P 1'
#
loop_
_entity.id
_entity.type
_entity.pdbx_description
1 polymer ?
#
loop_
_entity_poly.entity_id
_entity_poly.type
_entity_poly.pdbx_seq_one_letter_code
_entity_poly.pdbx_strand_id
1 'polypeptide(L)'
;MSEPASRRPRRPRPLTLLAAALAGGVVVGTLGVTQAAGADPAGAITGYGGKCVDVAAASSANGTAIQLYDCNGTNAQNWTVSSDGTLRALGKCMDITAAGTANGTQIQLYDCNGTAAQKWTASNGQLVNPQSGRCLDATGPSSANGTRLQIWDCTGGANQKWTLPTGGGTTPPPSGVQAVAPYLYNGWGNPPDPTTVMNATGVKWFTLAFVLSNGYCNPQWDGGRALTGGVDQSTITKVRAAGGDVVPSFGGYSGNKLESSCSSAGELAAAYQKVISAYGLKAIDIDIEADAYSNGTVQQRTVDALKTVKANNPGLAVYVTIGTGQTGPDTSLINRAASSGLTVDAWTIMPFDFGGAGQNMGNLTTQAAEGLKNALKSAYGYSDDTAYRHSGISSMNGITDNNETVTVNDFRTILAYAQAHHLARLTFWSANRDRPCPGAYPNDDTCSGVSQNAWDFTRTFAQYTG
;
A
#
# COMPACT_ATOMS: atom_id res chain seq x y z
N MET A 1 22.12 -17.81 -84.24
CA MET A 1 22.20 -19.26 -84.56
C MET A 1 23.31 -19.87 -83.73
N SER A 2 23.15 -21.14 -83.33
CA SER A 2 24.18 -22.00 -82.72
C SER A 2 24.64 -21.74 -81.27
N GLU A 3 23.96 -22.42 -80.33
CA GLU A 3 24.61 -23.26 -79.29
C GLU A 3 25.43 -24.40 -79.96
N PRO A 4 26.30 -25.20 -79.27
CA PRO A 4 26.22 -25.70 -77.88
C PRO A 4 27.60 -25.57 -77.12
N ALA A 5 27.99 -26.28 -76.05
CA ALA A 5 27.49 -27.49 -75.38
C ALA A 5 27.91 -27.61 -73.89
N SER A 6 27.39 -28.63 -73.20
CA SER A 6 27.60 -28.92 -71.77
C SER A 6 28.93 -29.62 -71.40
N ARG A 7 29.34 -29.51 -70.11
CA ARG A 7 29.93 -30.63 -69.32
C ARG A 7 29.85 -30.39 -67.79
N ARG A 8 30.00 -31.50 -67.03
CA ARG A 8 29.55 -31.72 -65.64
C ARG A 8 30.49 -31.21 -64.51
N PRO A 9 30.01 -31.09 -63.25
CA PRO A 9 30.70 -30.38 -62.16
C PRO A 9 31.75 -31.21 -61.39
N ARG A 10 32.59 -30.52 -60.60
CA ARG A 10 33.48 -31.12 -59.59
C ARG A 10 33.20 -30.56 -58.20
N ARG A 11 33.11 -31.45 -57.19
CA ARG A 11 32.97 -31.11 -55.77
C ARG A 11 34.30 -30.60 -55.18
N PRO A 12 34.29 -29.70 -54.19
CA PRO A 12 35.51 -29.30 -53.47
C PRO A 12 36.03 -30.42 -52.56
N ARG A 13 37.35 -30.46 -52.35
CA ARG A 13 38.01 -31.26 -51.30
C ARG A 13 38.17 -30.39 -50.04
N PRO A 14 38.02 -30.93 -48.82
CA PRO A 14 38.18 -30.17 -47.58
C PRO A 14 39.68 -29.91 -47.30
N LEU A 15 39.99 -28.73 -46.74
CA LEU A 15 41.23 -28.51 -46.01
C LEU A 15 41.02 -28.94 -44.56
N THR A 16 41.84 -29.86 -44.08
CA THR A 16 41.91 -30.24 -42.67
C THR A 16 42.84 -29.26 -41.94
N LEU A 17 42.35 -28.60 -40.89
CA LEU A 17 43.18 -27.84 -39.95
C LEU A 17 42.79 -28.25 -38.53
N LEU A 18 43.80 -28.62 -37.73
CA LEU A 18 43.63 -29.11 -36.37
C LEU A 18 43.12 -27.99 -35.46
N ALA A 19 42.11 -28.29 -34.64
CA ALA A 19 41.84 -27.59 -33.40
C ALA A 19 41.92 -28.60 -32.25
N ALA A 20 42.75 -28.32 -31.25
CA ALA A 20 42.96 -29.20 -30.11
C ALA A 20 41.76 -29.18 -29.15
N ALA A 21 41.57 -30.28 -28.42
CA ALA A 21 40.44 -30.45 -27.52
C ALA A 21 40.58 -29.65 -26.21
N LEU A 22 39.49 -29.04 -25.78
CA LEU A 22 39.20 -28.75 -24.37
C LEU A 22 37.76 -29.18 -24.09
N ALA A 23 37.59 -30.37 -23.52
CA ALA A 23 36.30 -30.88 -23.06
C ALA A 23 35.92 -30.22 -21.72
N GLY A 24 35.54 -28.94 -21.77
CA GLY A 24 34.95 -28.23 -20.64
C GLY A 24 33.48 -28.61 -20.48
N GLY A 25 33.19 -29.64 -19.69
CA GLY A 25 31.82 -30.00 -19.33
C GLY A 25 31.16 -28.88 -18.53
N VAL A 26 30.23 -28.14 -19.14
CA VAL A 26 29.41 -27.16 -18.42
C VAL A 26 28.42 -27.91 -17.55
N VAL A 27 28.77 -28.08 -16.27
CA VAL A 27 27.78 -28.43 -15.24
C VAL A 27 26.87 -27.23 -15.09
N VAL A 28 25.68 -27.30 -15.69
CA VAL A 28 24.59 -26.36 -15.42
C VAL A 28 24.09 -26.65 -14.01
N GLY A 29 24.80 -26.09 -13.03
CA GLY A 29 24.33 -26.04 -11.65
C GLY A 29 23.06 -25.20 -11.62
N THR A 30 21.90 -25.83 -11.49
CA THR A 30 20.65 -25.13 -11.19
C THR A 30 20.78 -24.51 -9.80
N LEU A 31 21.25 -23.27 -9.77
CA LEU A 31 21.11 -22.38 -8.63
C LEU A 31 19.61 -22.17 -8.39
N GLY A 32 19.03 -23.07 -7.60
CA GLY A 32 17.70 -22.92 -7.08
C GLY A 32 17.69 -21.66 -6.23
N VAL A 33 17.11 -20.58 -6.77
CA VAL A 33 16.82 -19.38 -6.00
C VAL A 33 15.77 -19.78 -4.96
N THR A 34 16.24 -20.12 -3.75
CA THR A 34 15.37 -20.27 -2.59
C THR A 34 14.74 -18.91 -2.34
N GLN A 35 13.49 -18.75 -2.76
CA GLN A 35 12.67 -17.59 -2.42
C GLN A 35 12.73 -17.42 -0.90
N ALA A 36 13.18 -16.24 -0.45
CA ALA A 36 13.00 -15.88 0.95
C ALA A 36 11.50 -15.72 1.17
N ALA A 37 10.89 -16.69 1.87
CA ALA A 37 9.51 -16.55 2.31
C ALA A 37 9.40 -15.25 3.12
N GLY A 38 8.36 -14.46 2.85
CA GLY A 38 8.06 -13.29 3.67
C GLY A 38 7.96 -13.74 5.13
N ALA A 39 8.66 -13.04 6.03
CA ALA A 39 8.73 -13.45 7.42
C ALA A 39 7.32 -13.50 8.02
N ASP A 40 6.97 -14.65 8.60
CA ASP A 40 5.69 -14.87 9.26
C ASP A 40 5.41 -13.71 10.27
N PRO A 41 4.19 -13.13 10.30
CA PRO A 41 3.80 -12.09 11.24
C PRO A 41 4.23 -12.37 12.69
N ALA A 42 4.86 -11.42 13.37
CA ALA A 42 5.30 -11.59 14.75
C ALA A 42 4.94 -10.39 15.64
N GLY A 43 4.43 -10.67 16.85
CA GLY A 43 4.11 -9.65 17.85
C GLY A 43 3.14 -10.14 18.93
N ALA A 44 2.53 -9.22 19.65
CA ALA A 44 1.54 -9.55 20.67
C ALA A 44 0.23 -10.06 20.07
N ILE A 45 -0.28 -11.19 20.58
CA ILE A 45 -1.70 -11.54 20.47
C ILE A 45 -2.41 -10.90 21.66
N THR A 46 -3.32 -9.97 21.41
CA THR A 46 -4.11 -9.31 22.46
C THR A 46 -5.56 -9.81 22.46
N GLY A 47 -6.24 -9.69 23.59
CA GLY A 47 -7.62 -10.17 23.71
C GLY A 47 -8.31 -9.71 24.99
N TYR A 48 -8.90 -10.65 25.71
CA TYR A 48 -9.81 -10.37 26.81
C TYR A 48 -9.24 -9.43 27.88
N GLY A 49 -9.97 -8.35 28.19
CA GLY A 49 -9.54 -7.32 29.14
C GLY A 49 -8.34 -6.48 28.67
N GLY A 50 -8.00 -6.50 27.38
CA GLY A 50 -6.82 -5.80 26.84
C GLY A 50 -5.49 -6.51 27.14
N LYS A 51 -5.53 -7.75 27.63
CA LYS A 51 -4.34 -8.52 28.00
C LYS A 51 -3.72 -9.25 26.82
N CYS A 52 -2.44 -9.60 26.99
CA CYS A 52 -1.67 -10.36 26.02
C CYS A 52 -1.73 -11.86 26.33
N VAL A 53 -1.69 -12.68 25.28
CA VAL A 53 -1.44 -14.12 25.38
C VAL A 53 0.04 -14.32 25.74
N ASP A 54 0.30 -15.01 26.84
CA ASP A 54 1.56 -15.00 27.56
C ASP A 54 2.04 -16.44 27.87
N VAL A 55 3.32 -16.72 27.62
CA VAL A 55 3.98 -17.93 28.11
C VAL A 55 4.37 -17.73 29.57
N ALA A 56 3.74 -18.46 30.48
CA ALA A 56 3.91 -18.25 31.92
C ALA A 56 5.37 -18.26 32.37
N ALA A 57 5.77 -17.20 33.08
CA ALA A 57 7.12 -16.94 33.57
C ALA A 57 8.23 -16.98 32.49
N ALA A 58 7.88 -16.77 31.21
CA ALA A 58 8.78 -16.91 30.06
C ALA A 58 9.48 -18.28 29.97
N SER A 59 8.90 -19.32 30.57
CA SER A 59 9.47 -20.67 30.56
C SER A 59 9.33 -21.31 29.17
N SER A 60 10.46 -21.72 28.58
CA SER A 60 10.49 -22.48 27.33
C SER A 60 10.35 -24.00 27.53
N ALA A 61 10.00 -24.48 28.74
CA ALA A 61 9.75 -25.90 28.97
C ALA A 61 8.44 -26.37 28.31
N ASN A 62 8.42 -27.60 27.78
CA ASN A 62 7.18 -28.23 27.31
C ASN A 62 6.18 -28.38 28.46
N GLY A 63 4.91 -28.10 28.18
CA GLY A 63 3.85 -28.05 29.19
C GLY A 63 3.75 -26.72 29.95
N THR A 64 4.56 -25.72 29.60
CA THR A 64 4.42 -24.37 30.19
C THR A 64 3.04 -23.79 29.87
N ALA A 65 2.39 -23.22 30.88
CA ALA A 65 1.07 -22.62 30.77
C ALA A 65 1.01 -21.45 29.78
N ILE A 66 0.06 -21.47 28.82
CA ILE A 66 -0.34 -20.28 28.05
C ILE A 66 -1.50 -19.56 28.75
N GLN A 67 -1.27 -18.32 29.18
CA GLN A 67 -2.15 -17.55 30.05
C GLN A 67 -2.47 -16.16 29.51
N LEU A 68 -3.35 -15.42 30.16
CA LEU A 68 -3.43 -13.97 30.06
C LEU A 68 -2.45 -13.32 31.03
N TYR A 69 -1.75 -12.28 30.55
CA TYR A 69 -0.96 -11.39 31.39
C TYR A 69 -1.01 -9.96 30.85
N ASP A 70 -0.65 -8.97 31.67
CA ASP A 70 -0.45 -7.60 31.19
C ASP A 70 0.60 -7.57 30.08
N CYS A 71 0.32 -6.80 29.04
CA CYS A 71 1.22 -6.65 27.91
C CYS A 71 2.53 -5.98 28.36
N ASN A 72 3.62 -6.73 28.31
CA ASN A 72 4.92 -6.38 28.89
C ASN A 72 6.06 -6.36 27.85
N GLY A 73 5.77 -6.67 26.58
CA GLY A 73 6.72 -6.60 25.47
C GLY A 73 7.85 -7.64 25.49
N THR A 74 7.80 -8.63 26.38
CA THR A 74 8.81 -9.70 26.45
C THR A 74 8.60 -10.76 25.38
N ASN A 75 9.63 -11.56 25.10
CA ASN A 75 9.54 -12.70 24.17
C ASN A 75 8.50 -13.76 24.57
N ALA A 76 8.02 -13.76 25.82
CA ALA A 76 6.92 -14.62 26.27
C ALA A 76 5.56 -14.25 25.65
N GLN A 77 5.45 -13.04 25.09
CA GLN A 77 4.24 -12.50 24.47
C GLN A 77 4.44 -12.22 22.97
N ASN A 78 5.64 -12.45 22.44
CA ASN A 78 5.95 -12.29 21.03
C ASN A 78 5.63 -13.60 20.28
N TRP A 79 4.45 -13.63 19.66
CA TRP A 79 3.94 -14.78 18.92
C TRP A 79 4.12 -14.58 17.42
N THR A 80 4.73 -15.56 16.76
CA THR A 80 4.76 -15.69 15.30
C THR A 80 3.50 -16.43 14.82
N VAL A 81 2.73 -15.83 13.91
CA VAL A 81 1.59 -16.46 13.22
C VAL A 81 2.13 -17.12 11.96
N SER A 82 2.51 -18.38 12.06
CA SER A 82 3.14 -19.07 10.93
C SER A 82 2.15 -19.45 9.84
N SER A 83 2.58 -19.28 8.59
CA SER A 83 1.88 -19.68 7.37
C SER A 83 1.46 -21.17 7.33
N ASP A 84 2.08 -22.02 8.14
CA ASP A 84 1.67 -23.42 8.35
C ASP A 84 0.45 -23.59 9.28
N GLY A 85 -0.13 -22.50 9.79
CA GLY A 85 -1.25 -22.48 10.72
C GLY A 85 -0.88 -22.69 12.19
N THR A 86 0.39 -22.61 12.57
CA THR A 86 0.81 -22.64 13.99
C THR A 86 1.00 -21.24 14.56
N LEU A 87 0.77 -21.08 15.87
CA LEU A 87 1.14 -19.89 16.62
C LEU A 87 2.38 -20.23 17.46
N ARG A 88 3.48 -19.49 17.31
CA ARG A 88 4.78 -19.86 17.91
C ARG A 88 5.36 -18.78 18.82
N ALA A 89 5.80 -19.14 20.02
CA ALA A 89 6.54 -18.27 20.93
C ALA A 89 7.71 -19.05 21.55
N LEU A 90 8.82 -18.37 21.87
CA LEU A 90 10.04 -18.98 22.43
C LEU A 90 10.56 -20.21 21.63
N GLY A 91 10.33 -20.24 20.31
CA GLY A 91 10.71 -21.36 19.44
C GLY A 91 9.81 -22.60 19.52
N LYS A 92 8.64 -22.51 20.15
CA LYS A 92 7.69 -23.61 20.37
C LYS A 92 6.26 -23.20 19.98
N CYS A 93 5.36 -24.18 19.87
CA CYS A 93 4.00 -24.01 19.36
C CYS A 93 2.96 -23.88 20.49
N MET A 94 1.91 -23.10 20.23
CA MET A 94 0.67 -23.09 21.04
C MET A 94 -0.10 -24.39 20.80
N ASP A 95 -0.19 -25.21 21.83
CA ASP A 95 -0.58 -26.62 21.77
C ASP A 95 -1.75 -26.90 22.71
N ILE A 96 -2.74 -27.68 22.24
CA ILE A 96 -3.82 -28.18 23.09
C ILE A 96 -3.33 -29.41 23.84
N THR A 97 -3.33 -29.34 25.18
CA THR A 97 -2.76 -30.40 26.03
C THR A 97 -3.29 -31.79 25.67
N ALA A 98 -2.34 -32.69 25.38
CA ALA A 98 -2.59 -34.09 25.00
C ALA A 98 -3.52 -34.28 23.78
N ALA A 99 -3.62 -33.27 22.89
CA ALA A 99 -4.54 -33.24 21.75
C ALA A 99 -6.02 -33.46 22.12
N GLY A 100 -6.40 -33.13 23.36
CA GLY A 100 -7.78 -33.27 23.85
C GLY A 100 -8.74 -32.36 23.10
N THR A 101 -9.95 -32.84 22.83
CA THR A 101 -10.95 -32.11 22.02
C THR A 101 -12.13 -31.56 22.83
N ALA A 102 -12.19 -31.82 24.13
CA ALA A 102 -13.30 -31.42 25.01
C ALA A 102 -13.17 -29.96 25.49
N ASN A 103 -14.31 -29.33 25.80
CA ASN A 103 -14.36 -28.05 26.51
C ASN A 103 -13.52 -28.12 27.80
N GLY A 104 -12.74 -27.06 28.06
CA GLY A 104 -11.87 -26.98 29.23
C GLY A 104 -10.48 -27.59 29.06
N THR A 105 -10.20 -28.26 27.93
CA THR A 105 -8.83 -28.73 27.63
C THR A 105 -7.89 -27.52 27.56
N GLN A 106 -6.83 -27.56 28.37
CA GLN A 106 -5.93 -26.43 28.58
C GLN A 106 -4.96 -26.21 27.42
N ILE A 107 -4.47 -24.98 27.27
CA ILE A 107 -3.44 -24.63 26.30
C ILE A 107 -2.07 -24.56 26.98
N GLN A 108 -1.07 -25.14 26.31
CA GLN A 108 0.31 -25.22 26.74
C GLN A 108 1.28 -24.77 25.63
N LEU A 109 2.50 -24.43 26.01
CA LEU A 109 3.63 -24.35 25.09
C LEU A 109 4.22 -25.75 24.91
N TYR A 110 4.41 -26.20 23.68
CA TYR A 110 5.00 -27.50 23.39
C TYR A 110 5.87 -27.48 22.13
N ASP A 111 6.83 -28.39 22.03
CA ASP A 111 7.61 -28.61 20.80
C ASP A 111 6.70 -28.73 19.58
N CYS A 112 7.02 -28.00 18.53
CA CYS A 112 6.27 -28.05 17.28
C CYS A 112 6.37 -29.46 16.67
N ASN A 113 5.28 -30.23 16.75
CA ASN A 113 5.22 -31.66 16.47
C ASN A 113 4.39 -31.99 15.20
N GLY A 114 3.86 -30.96 14.53
CA GLY A 114 3.10 -31.09 13.28
C GLY A 114 1.68 -31.62 13.43
N THR A 115 1.22 -31.93 14.65
CA THR A 115 -0.15 -32.42 14.88
C THR A 115 -1.19 -31.32 14.73
N ALA A 116 -2.45 -31.72 14.51
CA ALA A 116 -3.57 -30.79 14.40
C ALA A 116 -3.91 -30.08 15.73
N ALA A 117 -3.41 -30.55 16.87
CA ALA A 117 -3.53 -29.90 18.18
C ALA A 117 -2.76 -28.57 18.29
N GLN A 118 -1.86 -28.31 17.35
CA GLN A 118 -1.04 -27.09 17.27
C GLN A 118 -1.49 -26.12 16.17
N LYS A 119 -2.56 -26.48 15.44
CA LYS A 119 -3.09 -25.70 14.33
C LYS A 119 -4.22 -24.79 14.79
N TRP A 120 -4.23 -23.58 14.27
CA TRP A 120 -5.20 -22.52 14.61
C TRP A 120 -5.61 -21.77 13.34
N THR A 121 -6.92 -21.56 13.19
CA THR A 121 -7.52 -20.82 12.09
C THR A 121 -8.20 -19.58 12.65
N ALA A 122 -7.76 -18.39 12.23
CA ALA A 122 -8.43 -17.14 12.58
C ALA A 122 -9.76 -17.02 11.80
N SER A 123 -10.86 -16.76 12.51
CA SER A 123 -12.17 -16.52 11.91
C SER A 123 -13.01 -15.61 12.79
N ASN A 124 -13.55 -14.52 12.25
CA ASN A 124 -14.38 -13.55 12.98
C ASN A 124 -13.76 -13.05 14.30
N GLY A 125 -12.43 -12.88 14.34
CA GLY A 125 -11.68 -12.50 15.54
C GLY A 125 -11.56 -13.60 16.61
N GLN A 126 -11.91 -14.86 16.30
CA GLN A 126 -11.67 -16.03 17.15
C GLN A 126 -10.54 -16.88 16.56
N LEU A 127 -9.86 -17.65 17.41
CA LEU A 127 -8.85 -18.63 16.99
C LEU A 127 -9.43 -20.03 17.17
N VAL A 128 -9.79 -20.67 16.06
CA VAL A 128 -10.45 -21.99 16.02
C VAL A 128 -9.40 -23.06 15.79
N ASN A 129 -9.39 -24.10 16.62
CA ASN A 129 -8.60 -25.29 16.35
C ASN A 129 -9.39 -26.26 15.43
N PRO A 130 -8.86 -26.65 14.25
CA PRO A 130 -9.61 -27.43 13.26
C PRO A 130 -9.84 -28.89 13.67
N GLN A 131 -9.07 -29.45 14.60
CA GLN A 131 -9.27 -30.83 15.10
C GLN A 131 -10.47 -30.93 16.05
N SER A 132 -10.63 -29.93 16.92
CA SER A 132 -11.68 -29.90 17.95
C SER A 132 -12.94 -29.13 17.53
N GLY A 133 -12.83 -28.25 16.53
CA GLY A 133 -13.89 -27.30 16.17
C GLY A 133 -14.12 -26.20 17.21
N ARG A 134 -13.22 -26.06 18.18
CA ARG A 134 -13.36 -25.19 19.35
C ARG A 134 -12.44 -23.98 19.30
N CYS A 135 -12.81 -22.94 20.03
CA CYS A 135 -12.13 -21.65 20.06
C CYS A 135 -11.18 -21.53 21.25
N LEU A 136 -10.07 -20.82 21.06
CA LEU A 136 -9.22 -20.33 22.15
C LEU A 136 -10.05 -19.42 23.07
N ASP A 137 -10.04 -19.73 24.36
CA ASP A 137 -10.95 -19.17 25.36
C ASP A 137 -10.19 -18.82 26.65
N ALA A 138 -10.41 -17.62 27.18
CA ALA A 138 -9.92 -17.25 28.50
C ALA A 138 -10.86 -17.78 29.58
N THR A 139 -10.33 -18.68 30.42
CA THR A 139 -11.11 -19.49 31.38
C THR A 139 -11.92 -18.63 32.35
N GLY A 140 -13.18 -19.04 32.61
CA GLY A 140 -14.05 -18.44 33.63
C GLY A 140 -14.35 -16.95 33.40
N PRO A 141 -14.51 -16.53 32.13
CA PRO A 141 -14.37 -15.16 31.63
C PRO A 141 -13.59 -14.20 32.54
N SER A 142 -12.35 -14.56 32.87
CA SER A 142 -11.53 -13.80 33.82
C SER A 142 -10.42 -13.02 33.12
N SER A 143 -10.40 -11.70 33.31
CA SER A 143 -9.30 -10.83 32.86
C SER A 143 -8.25 -10.60 33.96
N ALA A 144 -8.06 -11.55 34.87
CA ALA A 144 -6.94 -11.52 35.82
C ALA A 144 -5.61 -11.95 35.16
N ASN A 145 -4.49 -11.47 35.67
CA ASN A 145 -3.17 -12.03 35.31
C ASN A 145 -3.09 -13.48 35.81
N GLY A 146 -2.56 -14.37 34.97
CA GLY A 146 -2.50 -15.80 35.25
C GLY A 146 -3.77 -16.58 34.88
N THR A 147 -4.82 -15.94 34.33
CA THR A 147 -5.96 -16.69 33.80
C THR A 147 -5.48 -17.62 32.68
N ARG A 148 -5.68 -18.93 32.87
CA ARG A 148 -5.28 -19.95 31.89
C ARG A 148 -6.12 -19.85 30.62
N LEU A 149 -5.52 -20.09 29.47
CA LEU A 149 -6.26 -20.32 28.22
C LEU A 149 -6.62 -21.80 28.07
N GLN A 150 -7.79 -22.03 27.49
CA GLN A 150 -8.39 -23.33 27.21
C GLN A 150 -9.00 -23.35 25.80
N ILE A 151 -9.47 -24.51 25.34
CA ILE A 151 -10.49 -24.56 24.28
C ILE A 151 -11.89 -24.60 24.87
N TRP A 152 -12.82 -23.90 24.22
CA TRP A 152 -14.25 -23.98 24.50
C TRP A 152 -15.06 -23.88 23.21
N ASP A 153 -16.31 -24.33 23.22
CA ASP A 153 -17.24 -24.12 22.10
C ASP A 153 -17.27 -22.64 21.70
N CYS A 154 -17.28 -22.38 20.40
CA CYS A 154 -17.18 -21.03 19.85
C CYS A 154 -18.48 -20.24 20.11
N THR A 155 -18.50 -19.44 21.18
CA THR A 155 -19.65 -18.62 21.60
C THR A 155 -19.65 -17.24 20.95
N GLY A 156 -18.49 -16.76 20.49
CA GLY A 156 -18.30 -15.38 20.04
C GLY A 156 -18.21 -14.37 21.19
N GLY A 157 -18.20 -14.82 22.45
CA GLY A 157 -18.02 -13.98 23.63
C GLY A 157 -16.66 -13.27 23.65
N ALA A 158 -16.57 -12.15 24.37
CA ALA A 158 -15.36 -11.33 24.43
C ALA A 158 -14.13 -12.09 24.95
N ASN A 159 -14.31 -13.13 25.78
CA ASN A 159 -13.23 -13.98 26.28
C ASN A 159 -12.67 -14.96 25.23
N GLN A 160 -13.23 -14.97 24.02
CA GLN A 160 -12.76 -15.72 22.85
C GLN A 160 -12.33 -14.80 21.69
N LYS A 161 -12.30 -13.47 21.89
CA LYS A 161 -11.89 -12.51 20.86
C LYS A 161 -10.41 -12.16 21.00
N TRP A 162 -9.69 -12.30 19.89
CA TRP A 162 -8.25 -12.18 19.79
C TRP A 162 -7.85 -11.33 18.57
N THR A 163 -6.94 -10.39 18.79
CA THR A 163 -6.25 -9.64 17.75
C THR A 163 -4.86 -10.24 17.60
N LEU A 164 -4.62 -10.89 16.46
CA LEU A 164 -3.29 -11.41 16.10
C LEU A 164 -2.34 -10.28 15.72
N PRO A 165 -1.01 -10.45 15.86
CA PRO A 165 -0.06 -9.55 15.24
C PRO A 165 -0.17 -9.65 13.72
N THR A 166 -0.35 -8.52 13.06
CA THR A 166 -0.29 -8.43 11.61
C THR A 166 1.16 -8.26 11.17
N GLY A 167 1.59 -9.05 10.17
CA GLY A 167 2.84 -8.78 9.47
C GLY A 167 2.69 -7.43 8.78
N GLY A 168 3.74 -6.61 8.77
CA GLY A 168 3.65 -5.19 8.40
C GLY A 168 2.95 -4.98 7.05
N GLY A 169 1.66 -4.65 7.09
CA GLY A 169 0.81 -4.65 5.90
C GLY A 169 -0.68 -4.74 6.21
N THR A 170 -1.21 -3.79 6.99
CA THR A 170 -2.62 -3.32 7.05
C THR A 170 -2.83 -2.43 8.27
N THR A 171 -2.07 -1.33 8.35
CA THR A 171 -2.62 -0.16 9.04
C THR A 171 -3.67 0.43 8.10
N PRO A 172 -4.94 0.63 8.51
CA PRO A 172 -5.71 1.76 8.00
C PRO A 172 -4.84 3.02 8.12
N PRO A 173 -5.04 4.05 7.28
CA PRO A 173 -4.29 5.30 7.40
C PRO A 173 -4.21 5.76 8.87
N PRO A 174 -3.03 6.17 9.38
CA PRO A 174 -2.81 6.43 10.80
C PRO A 174 -3.91 7.30 11.40
N SER A 175 -4.38 6.92 12.60
CA SER A 175 -5.64 7.39 13.18
C SER A 175 -5.88 8.90 12.98
N GLY A 176 -6.92 9.23 12.21
CA GLY A 176 -7.28 10.60 11.84
C GLY A 176 -7.01 10.97 10.37
N VAL A 177 -6.17 10.22 9.64
CA VAL A 177 -5.99 10.37 8.19
C VAL A 177 -7.21 9.81 7.45
N GLN A 178 -7.80 10.59 6.54
CA GLN A 178 -8.91 10.14 5.70
C GLN A 178 -8.39 9.61 4.36
N ALA A 179 -8.98 8.50 3.89
CA ALA A 179 -8.67 7.92 2.58
C ALA A 179 -9.07 8.85 1.42
N VAL A 180 -10.10 9.70 1.60
CA VAL A 180 -10.60 10.64 0.58
C VAL A 180 -9.95 12.00 0.76
N ALA A 181 -9.11 12.40 -0.20
CA ALA A 181 -8.40 13.68 -0.15
C ALA A 181 -8.16 14.26 -1.56
N PRO A 182 -9.17 14.82 -2.25
CA PRO A 182 -9.05 15.33 -3.63
C PRO A 182 -7.91 16.34 -3.79
N TYR A 183 -7.31 16.41 -4.97
CA TYR A 183 -6.28 17.40 -5.26
C TYR A 183 -6.85 18.82 -5.25
N LEU A 184 -6.14 19.73 -4.60
CA LEU A 184 -6.39 21.17 -4.58
C LEU A 184 -5.07 21.87 -4.92
N TYR A 185 -5.06 22.65 -6.00
CA TYR A 185 -3.86 23.30 -6.53
C TYR A 185 -4.01 24.82 -6.52
N ASN A 186 -3.19 25.54 -5.76
CA ASN A 186 -3.34 26.99 -5.58
C ASN A 186 -2.69 27.83 -6.71
N GLY A 187 -2.01 27.22 -7.69
CA GLY A 187 -1.21 27.95 -8.69
C GLY A 187 -2.00 28.49 -9.89
N TRP A 188 -2.99 27.74 -10.39
CA TRP A 188 -3.78 28.08 -11.58
C TRP A 188 -5.14 27.37 -11.59
N GLY A 189 -5.92 27.59 -12.65
CA GLY A 189 -7.29 27.11 -12.80
C GLY A 189 -8.25 27.89 -11.91
N ASN A 190 -9.26 27.23 -11.36
CA ASN A 190 -10.26 27.87 -10.49
C ASN A 190 -10.24 27.29 -9.06
N PRO A 191 -9.16 27.51 -8.28
CA PRO A 191 -9.02 26.94 -6.94
C PRO A 191 -10.17 27.40 -6.02
N PRO A 192 -11.01 26.47 -5.51
CA PRO A 192 -12.09 26.83 -4.60
C PRO A 192 -11.55 27.16 -3.21
N ASP A 193 -12.32 27.93 -2.43
CA ASP A 193 -12.07 27.95 -0.98
C ASP A 193 -12.34 26.54 -0.42
N PRO A 194 -11.38 25.90 0.26
CA PRO A 194 -11.54 24.53 0.75
C PRO A 194 -12.72 24.41 1.71
N THR A 195 -13.03 25.44 2.50
CA THR A 195 -14.13 25.40 3.46
C THR A 195 -15.49 25.32 2.76
N THR A 196 -15.63 25.93 1.58
CA THR A 196 -16.82 25.78 0.72
C THR A 196 -17.01 24.33 0.28
N VAL A 197 -15.94 23.67 -0.17
CA VAL A 197 -15.99 22.26 -0.59
C VAL A 197 -16.26 21.34 0.61
N MET A 198 -15.59 21.55 1.75
CA MET A 198 -15.81 20.79 2.99
C MET A 198 -17.26 20.90 3.47
N ASN A 199 -17.83 22.10 3.47
CA ASN A 199 -19.22 22.33 3.88
C ASN A 199 -20.23 21.74 2.88
N ALA A 200 -19.93 21.78 1.58
CA ALA A 200 -20.82 21.26 0.56
C ALA A 200 -20.83 19.72 0.48
N THR A 201 -19.74 19.04 0.87
CA THR A 201 -19.52 17.61 0.56
C THR A 201 -19.24 16.72 1.77
N GLY A 202 -18.82 17.30 2.90
CA GLY A 202 -18.40 16.55 4.09
C GLY A 202 -16.93 16.10 4.08
N VAL A 203 -16.20 16.21 2.96
CA VAL A 203 -14.77 15.88 2.90
C VAL A 203 -13.99 16.76 3.89
N LYS A 204 -12.95 16.22 4.55
CA LYS A 204 -12.12 16.98 5.50
C LYS A 204 -10.64 17.04 5.13
N TRP A 205 -10.22 16.36 4.08
CA TRP A 205 -8.83 16.31 3.66
C TRP A 205 -8.69 16.75 2.20
N PHE A 206 -7.54 17.35 1.88
CA PHE A 206 -7.15 17.73 0.51
C PHE A 206 -5.71 17.32 0.26
N THR A 207 -5.44 16.85 -0.95
CA THR A 207 -4.07 16.66 -1.42
C THR A 207 -3.59 17.99 -2.02
N LEU A 208 -2.60 18.63 -1.41
CA LEU A 208 -2.14 19.94 -1.87
C LEU A 208 -1.02 19.77 -2.90
N ALA A 209 -1.28 20.21 -4.11
CA ALA A 209 -0.34 20.18 -5.21
C ALA A 209 0.37 21.54 -5.39
N PHE A 210 1.65 21.61 -5.77
CA PHE A 210 2.68 20.58 -5.64
C PHE A 210 3.86 21.19 -4.90
N VAL A 211 4.61 20.37 -4.15
CA VAL A 211 5.92 20.74 -3.64
C VAL A 211 6.96 20.32 -4.67
N LEU A 212 7.76 21.30 -5.10
CA LEU A 212 8.81 21.15 -6.11
C LEU A 212 10.14 21.72 -5.61
N SER A 213 11.20 21.45 -6.37
CA SER A 213 12.51 22.06 -6.24
C SER A 213 12.49 23.51 -6.74
N ASN A 214 13.20 24.39 -6.04
CA ASN A 214 13.43 25.78 -6.47
C ASN A 214 14.61 25.92 -7.47
N GLY A 215 14.96 24.84 -8.17
CA GLY A 215 16.19 24.71 -8.96
C GLY A 215 17.29 23.90 -8.25
N TYR A 216 17.11 23.54 -6.98
CA TYR A 216 17.96 22.60 -6.24
C TYR A 216 17.12 21.83 -5.19
N CYS A 217 17.75 21.03 -4.32
CA CYS A 217 17.10 20.24 -3.27
C CYS A 217 16.52 21.08 -2.10
N ASN A 218 15.79 22.15 -2.40
CA ASN A 218 15.09 22.96 -1.43
C ASN A 218 13.61 23.08 -1.81
N PRO A 219 12.69 22.52 -1.00
CA PRO A 219 11.26 22.48 -1.31
C PRO A 219 10.63 23.87 -1.29
N GLN A 220 9.85 24.15 -2.34
CA GLN A 220 8.95 25.29 -2.46
C GLN A 220 7.65 24.82 -3.08
N TRP A 221 6.54 25.50 -2.77
CA TRP A 221 5.29 25.27 -3.48
C TRP A 221 5.47 25.71 -4.93
N ASP A 222 5.22 24.82 -5.88
CA ASP A 222 5.32 25.10 -7.32
C ASP A 222 6.71 25.58 -7.77
N GLY A 223 7.75 25.29 -6.99
CA GLY A 223 9.15 25.65 -7.27
C GLY A 223 9.47 27.15 -7.13
N GLY A 224 8.50 27.97 -6.72
CA GLY A 224 8.67 29.43 -6.60
C GLY A 224 7.85 30.11 -5.51
N ARG A 225 6.73 29.52 -5.06
CA ARG A 225 5.97 30.02 -3.90
C ARG A 225 6.63 29.56 -2.60
N ALA A 226 6.77 30.49 -1.65
CA ALA A 226 7.47 30.23 -0.40
C ALA A 226 6.81 29.11 0.42
N LEU A 227 7.64 28.21 0.98
CA LEU A 227 7.18 27.09 1.82
C LEU A 227 6.37 27.54 3.03
N THR A 228 6.55 28.76 3.54
CA THR A 228 5.74 29.35 4.60
C THR A 228 5.41 30.81 4.28
N GLY A 229 4.36 31.35 4.90
CA GLY A 229 3.84 32.71 4.69
C GLY A 229 2.98 32.91 3.44
N GLY A 230 2.92 31.92 2.53
CA GLY A 230 2.19 32.00 1.26
C GLY A 230 0.73 31.52 1.29
N VAL A 231 0.09 31.56 0.12
CA VAL A 231 -1.29 31.08 -0.11
C VAL A 231 -1.47 29.63 0.34
N ASP A 232 -0.49 28.77 0.07
CA ASP A 232 -0.56 27.35 0.39
C ASP A 232 -0.61 27.11 1.92
N GLN A 233 0.15 27.87 2.73
CA GLN A 233 0.02 27.82 4.20
C GLN A 233 -1.33 28.38 4.67
N SER A 234 -1.86 29.43 4.04
CA SER A 234 -3.20 29.95 4.34
C SER A 234 -4.28 28.90 4.09
N THR A 235 -4.20 28.17 2.98
CA THR A 235 -5.06 27.02 2.65
C THR A 235 -4.98 25.92 3.72
N ILE A 236 -3.77 25.53 4.16
CA ILE A 236 -3.57 24.55 5.26
C ILE A 236 -4.23 25.04 6.56
N THR A 237 -4.03 26.30 6.92
CA THR A 237 -4.62 26.89 8.13
C THR A 237 -6.16 26.90 8.06
N LYS A 238 -6.75 27.25 6.90
CA LYS A 238 -8.21 27.20 6.70
C LYS A 238 -8.78 25.79 6.84
N VAL A 239 -8.16 24.80 6.20
CA VAL A 239 -8.60 23.39 6.27
C VAL A 239 -8.58 22.89 7.73
N ARG A 240 -7.51 23.18 8.47
CA ARG A 240 -7.38 22.79 9.88
C ARG A 240 -8.37 23.52 10.79
N ALA A 241 -8.63 24.80 10.56
CA ALA A 241 -9.65 25.56 11.29
C ALA A 241 -11.08 25.00 11.07
N ALA A 242 -11.34 24.39 9.91
CA ALA A 242 -12.61 23.71 9.59
C ALA A 242 -12.65 22.21 10.02
N GLY A 243 -11.72 21.78 10.88
CA GLY A 243 -11.64 20.42 11.43
C GLY A 243 -11.06 19.38 10.46
N GLY A 244 -10.26 19.82 9.49
CA GLY A 244 -9.59 18.98 8.51
C GLY A 244 -8.08 18.88 8.66
N ASP A 245 -7.42 18.27 7.68
CA ASP A 245 -5.97 18.30 7.52
C ASP A 245 -5.57 18.15 6.04
N VAL A 246 -4.28 18.07 5.73
CA VAL A 246 -3.78 18.06 4.35
C VAL A 246 -2.79 16.93 4.06
N VAL A 247 -2.68 16.59 2.78
CA VAL A 247 -1.64 15.72 2.21
C VAL A 247 -0.84 16.51 1.16
N PRO A 248 0.25 17.21 1.53
CA PRO A 248 1.16 17.78 0.54
C PRO A 248 1.70 16.71 -0.41
N SER A 249 1.52 16.96 -1.71
CA SER A 249 2.02 16.12 -2.79
C SER A 249 3.31 16.71 -3.37
N PHE A 250 4.33 15.87 -3.53
CA PHE A 250 5.62 16.23 -4.09
C PHE A 250 5.71 15.73 -5.53
N GLY A 251 6.28 16.53 -6.43
CA GLY A 251 6.41 16.16 -7.85
C GLY A 251 5.23 16.61 -8.72
N GLY A 252 4.56 15.68 -9.38
CA GLY A 252 3.59 15.90 -10.46
C GLY A 252 4.25 16.04 -11.85
N TYR A 253 3.43 16.13 -12.90
CA TYR A 253 3.89 16.05 -14.29
C TYR A 253 4.94 17.10 -14.66
N SER A 254 4.70 18.36 -14.26
CA SER A 254 5.47 19.54 -14.65
C SER A 254 6.44 20.05 -13.56
N GLY A 255 7.43 20.83 -13.99
CA GLY A 255 8.34 21.57 -13.10
C GLY A 255 9.51 20.76 -12.55
N ASN A 256 10.32 21.41 -11.72
CA ASN A 256 11.56 20.84 -11.18
C ASN A 256 11.24 19.89 -10.02
N LYS A 257 11.27 18.58 -10.27
CA LYS A 257 11.10 17.54 -9.25
C LYS A 257 12.24 17.54 -8.22
N LEU A 258 11.94 17.40 -6.93
CA LEU A 258 12.97 17.23 -5.87
C LEU A 258 13.70 15.89 -6.07
N GLU A 259 12.92 14.87 -6.41
CA GLU A 259 13.30 13.51 -6.76
C GLU A 259 14.47 13.52 -7.75
N SER A 260 14.42 14.40 -8.76
CA SER A 260 15.46 14.64 -9.77
C SER A 260 16.54 15.64 -9.33
N SER A 261 16.17 16.73 -8.63
CA SER A 261 17.06 17.86 -8.30
C SER A 261 18.04 17.58 -7.15
N CYS A 262 17.66 16.73 -6.21
CA CYS A 262 18.52 16.33 -5.09
C CYS A 262 19.67 15.45 -5.57
N SER A 263 20.84 15.52 -4.93
CA SER A 263 22.01 14.71 -5.32
C SER A 263 21.92 13.28 -4.75
N SER A 264 21.40 13.13 -3.53
CA SER A 264 21.40 11.86 -2.79
C SER A 264 20.06 11.58 -2.08
N ALA A 265 19.88 10.33 -1.64
CA ALA A 265 18.69 9.92 -0.88
C ALA A 265 18.57 10.63 0.47
N GLY A 266 19.69 10.88 1.16
CA GLY A 266 19.70 11.64 2.42
C GLY A 266 19.29 13.10 2.23
N GLU A 267 19.70 13.72 1.13
CA GLU A 267 19.30 15.09 0.79
C GLU A 267 17.80 15.17 0.45
N LEU A 268 17.30 14.22 -0.35
CA LEU A 268 15.87 14.12 -0.70
C LEU A 268 15.01 13.85 0.55
N ALA A 269 15.45 12.97 1.46
CA ALA A 269 14.78 12.73 2.73
C ALA A 269 14.75 14.00 3.61
N ALA A 270 15.82 14.78 3.63
CA ALA A 270 15.86 16.06 4.35
C ALA A 270 14.92 17.11 3.72
N ALA A 271 14.79 17.14 2.39
CA ALA A 271 13.83 18.00 1.70
C ALA A 271 12.37 17.62 2.02
N TYR A 272 12.01 16.34 2.00
CA TYR A 272 10.69 15.87 2.45
C TYR A 272 10.45 16.20 3.93
N GLN A 273 11.41 15.89 4.80
CA GLN A 273 11.34 16.17 6.23
C GLN A 273 11.12 17.66 6.52
N LYS A 274 11.73 18.56 5.75
CA LYS A 274 11.55 20.02 5.92
C LYS A 274 10.09 20.44 5.78
N VAL A 275 9.34 19.84 4.85
CA VAL A 275 7.91 20.12 4.66
C VAL A 275 7.05 19.44 5.73
N ILE A 276 7.38 18.18 6.07
CA ILE A 276 6.72 17.44 7.16
C ILE A 276 6.80 18.21 8.48
N SER A 277 8.00 18.69 8.83
CA SER A 277 8.24 19.45 10.06
C SER A 277 7.67 20.87 10.01
N ALA A 278 7.66 21.54 8.85
CA ALA A 278 7.09 22.88 8.70
C ALA A 278 5.57 22.93 9.00
N TYR A 279 4.87 21.81 8.79
CA TYR A 279 3.42 21.73 8.96
C TYR A 279 2.94 20.69 9.98
N GLY A 280 3.82 19.86 10.55
CA GLY A 280 3.40 18.74 11.41
C GLY A 280 2.47 17.79 10.64
N LEU A 281 2.93 17.30 9.48
CA LEU A 281 2.12 16.48 8.59
C LEU A 281 1.87 15.08 9.17
N LYS A 282 0.66 14.57 8.92
CA LYS A 282 0.26 13.18 9.19
C LYS A 282 0.28 12.29 7.95
N ALA A 283 0.31 12.91 6.77
CA ALA A 283 0.42 12.21 5.49
C ALA A 283 1.22 13.04 4.47
N ILE A 284 1.89 12.35 3.56
CA ILE A 284 2.51 12.91 2.34
C ILE A 284 2.15 12.04 1.13
N ASP A 285 2.26 12.61 -0.06
CA ASP A 285 2.11 11.91 -1.33
C ASP A 285 3.32 12.19 -2.23
N ILE A 286 3.90 11.18 -2.86
CA ILE A 286 4.98 11.34 -3.84
C ILE A 286 4.42 11.01 -5.21
N ASP A 287 4.08 12.06 -5.96
CA ASP A 287 3.53 11.99 -7.32
C ASP A 287 4.68 12.00 -8.32
N ILE A 288 5.17 10.80 -8.66
CA ILE A 288 6.44 10.64 -9.37
C ILE A 288 6.19 10.34 -10.85
N GLU A 289 6.44 11.35 -11.68
CA GLU A 289 6.06 11.38 -13.09
C GLU A 289 7.19 11.76 -14.07
N ALA A 290 7.00 11.38 -15.33
CA ALA A 290 7.90 11.65 -16.47
C ALA A 290 9.37 11.28 -16.16
N ASP A 291 10.32 12.21 -16.35
CA ASP A 291 11.76 11.94 -16.19
C ASP A 291 12.19 11.51 -14.77
N ALA A 292 11.44 11.88 -13.74
CA ALA A 292 11.69 11.38 -12.38
C ALA A 292 11.29 9.90 -12.26
N TYR A 293 10.21 9.49 -12.92
CA TYR A 293 9.75 8.11 -12.93
C TYR A 293 10.61 7.22 -13.84
N SER A 294 10.91 7.67 -15.07
CA SER A 294 11.60 6.85 -16.07
C SER A 294 13.08 6.56 -15.72
N ASN A 295 13.67 7.33 -14.81
CA ASN A 295 15.06 7.19 -14.41
C ASN A 295 15.22 6.26 -13.19
N GLY A 296 15.75 5.05 -13.41
CA GLY A 296 15.96 4.05 -12.35
C GLY A 296 16.85 4.48 -11.17
N THR A 297 17.74 5.46 -11.36
CA THR A 297 18.53 6.05 -10.27
C THR A 297 17.68 6.99 -9.43
N VAL A 298 16.79 7.76 -10.04
CA VAL A 298 15.82 8.63 -9.33
C VAL A 298 14.80 7.77 -8.58
N GLN A 299 14.30 6.69 -9.19
CA GLN A 299 13.45 5.70 -8.52
C GLN A 299 14.12 5.16 -7.24
N GLN A 300 15.35 4.66 -7.34
CA GLN A 300 16.07 4.12 -6.18
C GLN A 300 16.34 5.18 -5.10
N ARG A 301 16.78 6.38 -5.51
CA ARG A 301 16.99 7.53 -4.61
C ARG A 301 15.72 7.90 -3.84
N THR A 302 14.56 7.85 -4.52
CA THR A 302 13.25 8.13 -3.93
C THR A 302 12.85 7.05 -2.91
N VAL A 303 13.05 5.78 -3.25
CA VAL A 303 12.81 4.64 -2.34
C VAL A 303 13.67 4.75 -1.07
N ASP A 304 14.97 4.99 -1.20
CA ASP A 304 15.87 5.08 -0.05
C ASP A 304 15.60 6.33 0.80
N ALA A 305 15.20 7.45 0.18
CA ALA A 305 14.74 8.64 0.90
C ALA A 305 13.47 8.37 1.71
N LEU A 306 12.48 7.69 1.12
CA LEU A 306 11.23 7.34 1.79
C LEU A 306 11.42 6.38 2.97
N LYS A 307 12.37 5.44 2.88
CA LYS A 307 12.75 4.60 4.03
C LYS A 307 13.24 5.44 5.21
N THR A 308 14.09 6.43 4.96
CA THR A 308 14.55 7.38 5.99
C THR A 308 13.39 8.21 6.54
N VAL A 309 12.49 8.71 5.69
CA VAL A 309 11.32 9.49 6.13
C VAL A 309 10.38 8.66 7.01
N LYS A 310 10.05 7.42 6.63
CA LYS A 310 9.17 6.56 7.45
C LYS A 310 9.83 6.15 8.78
N ALA A 311 11.14 5.91 8.80
CA ALA A 311 11.88 5.64 10.03
C ALA A 311 11.88 6.85 11.00
N ASN A 312 11.97 8.07 10.47
CA ASN A 312 12.02 9.30 11.27
C ASN A 312 10.63 9.78 11.75
N ASN A 313 9.54 9.37 11.10
CA ASN A 313 8.19 9.87 11.38
C ASN A 313 7.22 8.69 11.61
N PRO A 314 7.31 7.99 12.76
CA PRO A 314 6.38 6.92 13.10
C PRO A 314 4.94 7.46 13.17
N GLY A 315 4.04 6.91 12.35
CA GLY A 315 2.66 7.38 12.21
C GLY A 315 2.42 8.38 11.07
N LEU A 316 3.41 8.68 10.24
CA LEU A 316 3.21 9.38 8.96
C LEU A 316 2.73 8.39 7.89
N ALA A 317 1.55 8.63 7.29
CA ALA A 317 1.15 7.97 6.06
C ALA A 317 2.00 8.44 4.89
N VAL A 318 2.48 7.50 4.08
CA VAL A 318 3.18 7.79 2.83
C VAL A 318 2.40 7.16 1.69
N TYR A 319 1.98 8.00 0.76
CA TYR A 319 1.43 7.59 -0.53
C TYR A 319 2.46 7.77 -1.63
N VAL A 320 2.41 6.92 -2.66
CA VAL A 320 3.20 7.08 -3.88
C VAL A 320 2.24 7.00 -5.06
N THR A 321 2.08 8.11 -5.76
CA THR A 321 1.19 8.25 -6.91
C THR A 321 1.99 8.10 -8.21
N ILE A 322 1.49 7.26 -9.12
CA ILE A 322 2.17 6.84 -10.35
C ILE A 322 1.20 6.75 -11.53
N GLY A 323 1.72 6.96 -12.75
CA GLY A 323 0.99 6.65 -13.98
C GLY A 323 0.68 5.15 -14.13
N THR A 324 -0.32 4.81 -14.93
CA THR A 324 -0.72 3.42 -15.19
C THR A 324 -1.16 3.23 -16.64
N GLY A 325 -1.05 2.00 -17.16
CA GLY A 325 -1.81 1.59 -18.34
C GLY A 325 -3.21 1.10 -17.95
N GLN A 326 -4.04 0.79 -18.96
CA GLN A 326 -5.40 0.24 -18.76
C GLN A 326 -5.43 -1.10 -18.01
N THR A 327 -4.30 -1.82 -17.96
CA THR A 327 -4.13 -3.12 -17.28
C THR A 327 -3.20 -3.05 -16.06
N GLY A 328 -2.97 -1.85 -15.52
CA GLY A 328 -2.08 -1.60 -14.38
C GLY A 328 -0.79 -0.85 -14.74
N PRO A 329 -0.03 -0.43 -13.72
CA PRO A 329 1.24 0.26 -13.89
C PRO A 329 2.33 -0.71 -14.31
N ASP A 330 3.45 -0.20 -14.83
CA ASP A 330 4.66 -1.01 -14.83
C ASP A 330 5.16 -1.22 -13.40
N THR A 331 5.98 -2.23 -13.21
CA THR A 331 6.36 -2.69 -11.86
C THR A 331 7.74 -2.20 -11.41
N SER A 332 8.40 -1.32 -12.17
CA SER A 332 9.81 -0.95 -11.92
C SER A 332 10.02 -0.31 -10.54
N LEU A 333 9.28 0.76 -10.22
CA LEU A 333 9.37 1.44 -8.93
C LEU A 333 8.85 0.58 -7.77
N ILE A 334 7.75 -0.13 -7.98
CA ILE A 334 7.13 -1.04 -7.00
C ILE A 334 8.12 -2.15 -6.59
N ASN A 335 8.75 -2.80 -7.56
CA ASN A 335 9.73 -3.87 -7.32
C ASN A 335 11.00 -3.35 -6.64
N ARG A 336 11.48 -2.14 -6.96
CA ARG A 336 12.59 -1.51 -6.25
C ARG A 336 12.26 -1.23 -4.78
N ALA A 337 11.06 -0.70 -4.51
CA ALA A 337 10.59 -0.45 -3.16
C ALA A 337 10.53 -1.75 -2.34
N ALA A 338 9.87 -2.78 -2.87
CA ALA A 338 9.81 -4.11 -2.25
C ALA A 338 11.20 -4.72 -2.01
N SER A 339 12.07 -4.72 -3.03
CA SER A 339 13.45 -5.25 -2.92
C SER A 339 14.30 -4.47 -1.91
N SER A 340 13.99 -3.19 -1.69
CA SER A 340 14.65 -2.34 -0.69
C SER A 340 14.03 -2.44 0.70
N GLY A 341 12.93 -3.18 0.88
CA GLY A 341 12.18 -3.28 2.13
C GLY A 341 11.35 -2.05 2.48
N LEU A 342 11.00 -1.20 1.51
CA LEU A 342 10.08 -0.08 1.71
C LEU A 342 8.62 -0.54 1.54
N THR A 343 7.80 -0.33 2.56
CA THR A 343 6.33 -0.40 2.44
C THR A 343 5.70 0.99 2.60
N VAL A 344 4.70 1.28 1.77
CA VAL A 344 3.95 2.53 1.75
C VAL A 344 2.47 2.27 2.06
N ASP A 345 1.77 3.29 2.52
CA ASP A 345 0.41 3.17 3.03
C ASP A 345 -0.60 3.04 1.89
N ALA A 346 -0.32 3.64 0.73
CA ALA A 346 -0.92 3.23 -0.55
C ALA A 346 0.01 3.49 -1.74
N TRP A 347 0.07 2.54 -2.67
CA TRP A 347 0.43 2.80 -4.06
C TRP A 347 -0.82 3.29 -4.79
N THR A 348 -0.76 4.47 -5.38
CA THR A 348 -1.92 5.13 -6.00
C THR A 348 -1.67 5.23 -7.50
N ILE A 349 -2.60 4.72 -8.32
CA ILE A 349 -2.51 4.86 -9.77
C ILE A 349 -3.28 6.09 -10.27
N MET A 350 -2.85 6.62 -11.41
CA MET A 350 -3.54 7.64 -12.20
C MET A 350 -4.18 7.05 -13.47
N PRO A 351 -5.40 6.46 -13.39
CA PRO A 351 -6.01 5.72 -14.49
C PRO A 351 -6.80 6.64 -15.42
N PHE A 352 -6.08 7.52 -16.09
CA PHE A 352 -6.58 8.43 -17.11
C PHE A 352 -5.47 8.68 -18.14
N ASP A 353 -5.81 9.37 -19.23
CA ASP A 353 -4.91 9.67 -20.34
C ASP A 353 -4.34 8.45 -21.07
N PHE A 354 -5.17 7.44 -21.24
CA PHE A 354 -4.84 6.22 -22.00
C PHE A 354 -4.81 6.41 -23.52
N GLY A 355 -5.38 7.51 -24.05
CA GLY A 355 -5.53 7.77 -25.48
C GLY A 355 -6.79 7.16 -26.10
N GLY A 356 -7.82 6.90 -25.29
CA GLY A 356 -9.00 6.08 -25.64
C GLY A 356 -10.34 6.81 -25.63
N ALA A 357 -10.48 7.91 -26.37
CA ALA A 357 -11.71 8.71 -26.40
C ALA A 357 -12.99 7.86 -26.66
N GLY A 358 -13.99 8.01 -25.81
CA GLY A 358 -15.27 7.28 -25.88
C GLY A 358 -15.31 5.93 -25.16
N GLN A 359 -14.22 5.47 -24.55
CA GLN A 359 -14.21 4.29 -23.68
C GLN A 359 -14.86 4.58 -22.31
N ASN A 360 -15.34 3.54 -21.61
CA ASN A 360 -15.90 3.71 -20.27
C ASN A 360 -14.79 3.79 -19.22
N MET A 361 -14.55 4.98 -18.69
CA MET A 361 -13.42 5.26 -17.81
C MET A 361 -13.57 4.64 -16.41
N GLY A 362 -14.80 4.40 -15.93
CA GLY A 362 -15.03 3.67 -14.67
C GLY A 362 -14.52 2.22 -14.75
N ASN A 363 -14.86 1.51 -15.83
CA ASN A 363 -14.41 0.14 -16.07
C ASN A 363 -12.89 0.06 -16.31
N LEU A 364 -12.32 0.99 -17.09
CA LEU A 364 -10.87 1.04 -17.30
C LEU A 364 -10.12 1.34 -16.00
N THR A 365 -10.68 2.18 -15.13
CA THR A 365 -10.11 2.45 -13.81
C THR A 365 -10.07 1.19 -12.93
N THR A 366 -11.16 0.42 -12.86
CA THR A 366 -11.17 -0.81 -12.06
C THR A 366 -10.27 -1.89 -12.66
N GLN A 367 -10.16 -1.96 -13.99
CA GLN A 367 -9.21 -2.84 -14.68
C GLN A 367 -7.74 -2.48 -14.38
N ALA A 368 -7.40 -1.19 -14.38
CA ALA A 368 -6.07 -0.73 -14.00
C ALA A 368 -5.77 -1.02 -12.51
N ALA A 369 -6.76 -0.88 -11.64
CA ALA A 369 -6.63 -1.18 -10.21
C ALA A 369 -6.41 -2.68 -9.93
N GLU A 370 -7.03 -3.59 -10.69
CA GLU A 370 -6.70 -5.02 -10.63
C GLU A 370 -5.25 -5.28 -11.04
N GLY A 371 -4.75 -4.58 -12.05
CA GLY A 371 -3.36 -4.61 -12.48
C GLY A 371 -2.39 -4.17 -11.39
N LEU A 372 -2.65 -3.02 -10.75
CA LEU A 372 -1.90 -2.54 -9.57
C LEU A 372 -1.91 -3.60 -8.46
N LYS A 373 -3.08 -4.11 -8.08
CA LYS A 373 -3.20 -5.12 -7.02
C LYS A 373 -2.36 -6.37 -7.33
N ASN A 374 -2.36 -6.84 -8.57
CA ASN A 374 -1.52 -7.97 -8.99
C ASN A 374 -0.02 -7.65 -8.96
N ALA A 375 0.39 -6.42 -9.28
CA ALA A 375 1.77 -5.95 -9.11
C ALA A 375 2.19 -5.97 -7.63
N LEU A 376 1.34 -5.47 -6.72
CA LEU A 376 1.62 -5.47 -5.28
C LEU A 376 1.72 -6.88 -4.70
N LYS A 377 0.80 -7.80 -5.07
CA LYS A 377 0.90 -9.22 -4.70
C LYS A 377 2.24 -9.83 -5.13
N SER A 378 2.65 -9.56 -6.37
CA SER A 378 3.88 -10.12 -6.94
C SER A 378 5.14 -9.55 -6.29
N ALA A 379 5.14 -8.26 -5.96
CA ALA A 379 6.31 -7.58 -5.37
C ALA A 379 6.48 -7.86 -3.87
N TYR A 380 5.38 -7.89 -3.10
CA TYR A 380 5.42 -7.97 -1.64
C TYR A 380 4.96 -9.32 -1.06
N GLY A 381 4.49 -10.26 -1.89
CA GLY A 381 3.90 -11.53 -1.42
C GLY A 381 2.54 -11.38 -0.74
N TYR A 382 1.84 -10.26 -0.97
CA TYR A 382 0.56 -9.95 -0.34
C TYR A 382 -0.58 -10.89 -0.76
N SER A 383 -1.58 -11.03 0.12
CA SER A 383 -2.90 -11.55 -0.24
C SER A 383 -3.65 -10.55 -1.15
N ASP A 384 -4.74 -10.96 -1.81
CA ASP A 384 -5.57 -10.03 -2.58
C ASP A 384 -6.12 -8.89 -1.70
N ASP A 385 -6.72 -9.20 -0.54
CA ASP A 385 -7.25 -8.22 0.41
C ASP A 385 -6.16 -7.24 0.91
N THR A 386 -4.98 -7.75 1.28
CA THR A 386 -3.83 -6.92 1.68
C THR A 386 -3.40 -6.00 0.54
N ALA A 387 -3.31 -6.51 -0.68
CA ALA A 387 -2.89 -5.72 -1.83
C ALA A 387 -3.92 -4.65 -2.22
N TYR A 388 -5.23 -4.93 -2.12
CA TYR A 388 -6.27 -3.89 -2.25
C TYR A 388 -6.14 -2.81 -1.17
N ARG A 389 -5.95 -3.20 0.10
CA ARG A 389 -5.75 -2.27 1.22
C ARG A 389 -4.42 -1.50 1.17
N HIS A 390 -3.51 -1.84 0.25
CA HIS A 390 -2.31 -1.05 -0.10
C HIS A 390 -2.40 -0.38 -1.47
N SER A 391 -3.58 -0.42 -2.11
CA SER A 391 -3.87 0.23 -3.39
C SER A 391 -4.69 1.51 -3.20
N GLY A 392 -4.55 2.43 -4.14
CA GLY A 392 -5.31 3.66 -4.21
C GLY A 392 -5.56 4.10 -5.65
N ILE A 393 -6.53 5.00 -5.83
CA ILE A 393 -6.91 5.55 -7.14
C ILE A 393 -6.90 7.07 -7.06
N SER A 394 -6.17 7.70 -7.99
CA SER A 394 -6.20 9.13 -8.30
C SER A 394 -6.81 9.31 -9.69
N SER A 395 -8.12 9.50 -9.82
CA SER A 395 -8.77 9.66 -11.13
C SER A 395 -8.60 11.10 -11.67
N MET A 396 -9.15 11.42 -12.84
CA MET A 396 -9.27 12.80 -13.34
C MET A 396 -10.75 13.06 -13.65
N ASN A 397 -11.34 14.17 -13.18
CA ASN A 397 -12.79 14.36 -13.27
C ASN A 397 -13.24 15.12 -14.54
N GLY A 398 -14.09 14.52 -15.36
CA GLY A 398 -14.55 15.11 -16.61
C GLY A 398 -13.64 14.82 -17.80
N ILE A 399 -13.40 15.81 -18.66
CA ILE A 399 -12.60 15.65 -19.87
C ILE A 399 -11.11 15.59 -19.50
N THR A 400 -10.37 14.60 -19.99
CA THR A 400 -8.92 14.45 -19.72
C THR A 400 -8.06 15.13 -20.79
N ASP A 401 -6.74 15.19 -20.60
CA ASP A 401 -5.82 15.80 -21.58
C ASP A 401 -5.82 15.05 -22.93
N ASN A 402 -6.02 13.73 -22.90
CA ASN A 402 -6.24 12.88 -24.08
C ASN A 402 -7.73 12.80 -24.52
N ASN A 403 -8.57 13.74 -24.08
CA ASN A 403 -9.96 13.90 -24.49
C ASN A 403 -10.83 12.65 -24.21
N GLU A 404 -10.54 11.93 -23.13
CA GLU A 404 -11.44 10.93 -22.54
C GLU A 404 -12.50 11.63 -21.70
N THR A 405 -13.60 10.95 -21.39
CA THR A 405 -14.72 11.55 -20.64
C THR A 405 -15.00 10.73 -19.38
N VAL A 406 -14.51 11.20 -18.23
CA VAL A 406 -14.74 10.58 -16.92
C VAL A 406 -15.95 11.23 -16.26
N THR A 407 -17.08 10.54 -16.20
CA THR A 407 -18.34 11.09 -15.69
C THR A 407 -18.50 10.90 -14.18
N VAL A 408 -19.46 11.60 -13.57
CA VAL A 408 -19.88 11.35 -12.18
C VAL A 408 -20.35 9.89 -12.01
N ASN A 409 -20.86 9.25 -13.06
CA ASN A 409 -21.24 7.83 -13.00
C ASN A 409 -20.03 6.89 -12.95
N ASP A 410 -18.95 7.22 -13.67
CA ASP A 410 -17.69 6.48 -13.57
C ASP A 410 -17.10 6.58 -12.16
N PHE A 411 -17.20 7.75 -11.51
CA PHE A 411 -16.84 7.91 -10.10
C PHE A 411 -17.71 7.06 -9.15
N ARG A 412 -18.97 6.77 -9.47
CA ARG A 412 -19.79 5.83 -8.68
C ARG A 412 -19.30 4.38 -8.86
N THR A 413 -18.90 3.99 -10.07
CA THR A 413 -18.26 2.69 -10.32
C THR A 413 -16.96 2.55 -9.53
N ILE A 414 -16.12 3.60 -9.54
CA ILE A 414 -14.84 3.64 -8.81
C ILE A 414 -15.09 3.58 -7.29
N LEU A 415 -16.06 4.34 -6.77
CA LEU A 415 -16.46 4.30 -5.36
C LEU A 415 -16.93 2.89 -4.95
N ALA A 416 -17.80 2.25 -5.73
CA ALA A 416 -18.34 0.94 -5.41
C ALA A 416 -17.24 -0.13 -5.38
N TYR A 417 -16.32 -0.09 -6.35
CA TYR A 417 -15.11 -0.92 -6.32
C TYR A 417 -14.26 -0.64 -5.08
N ALA A 418 -14.02 0.63 -4.77
CA ALA A 418 -13.21 1.00 -3.61
C ALA A 418 -13.81 0.53 -2.28
N GLN A 419 -15.13 0.65 -2.10
CA GLN A 419 -15.86 0.13 -0.93
C GLN A 419 -15.82 -1.40 -0.85
N ALA A 420 -15.94 -2.11 -1.97
CA ALA A 420 -15.90 -3.58 -1.99
C ALA A 420 -14.51 -4.14 -1.65
N HIS A 421 -13.44 -3.37 -1.88
CA HIS A 421 -12.06 -3.78 -1.74
C HIS A 421 -11.27 -3.05 -0.63
N HIS A 422 -11.91 -2.10 0.07
CA HIS A 422 -11.33 -1.32 1.16
C HIS A 422 -9.99 -0.63 0.82
N LEU A 423 -9.95 0.08 -0.31
CA LEU A 423 -8.74 0.77 -0.79
C LEU A 423 -8.24 1.84 0.22
N ALA A 424 -6.92 1.96 0.39
CA ALA A 424 -6.36 2.90 1.36
C ALA A 424 -6.49 4.38 0.94
N ARG A 425 -6.70 4.67 -0.35
CA ARG A 425 -6.72 6.05 -0.88
C ARG A 425 -7.67 6.22 -2.08
N LEU A 426 -8.49 7.25 -2.01
CA LEU A 426 -9.28 7.80 -3.12
C LEU A 426 -8.98 9.29 -3.26
N THR A 427 -8.52 9.70 -4.43
CA THR A 427 -8.31 11.10 -4.79
C THR A 427 -8.60 11.27 -6.27
N PHE A 428 -8.55 12.51 -6.75
CA PHE A 428 -8.62 12.82 -8.17
C PHE A 428 -8.07 14.21 -8.47
N TRP A 429 -7.66 14.41 -9.73
CA TRP A 429 -7.39 15.71 -10.32
C TRP A 429 -8.67 16.29 -10.96
N SER A 430 -9.30 17.34 -10.42
CA SER A 430 -9.03 18.03 -9.15
C SER A 430 -10.27 18.79 -8.65
N ALA A 431 -10.25 19.24 -7.39
CA ALA A 431 -11.28 20.13 -6.85
C ALA A 431 -11.37 21.47 -7.61
N ASN A 432 -10.30 21.92 -8.27
CA ASN A 432 -10.32 23.09 -9.16
C ASN A 432 -11.33 22.92 -10.32
N ARG A 433 -11.52 21.68 -10.78
CA ARG A 433 -12.32 21.31 -11.96
C ARG A 433 -13.74 20.88 -11.62
N ASP A 434 -14.06 20.58 -10.35
CA ASP A 434 -15.32 19.94 -9.90
C ASP A 434 -16.55 20.88 -9.91
N ARG A 435 -16.89 21.41 -11.08
CA ARG A 435 -18.04 22.28 -11.35
C ARG A 435 -18.42 22.28 -12.84
N PRO A 436 -19.69 22.57 -13.18
CA PRO A 436 -20.09 22.76 -14.58
C PRO A 436 -19.35 23.96 -15.21
N CYS A 437 -19.08 23.88 -16.50
CA CYS A 437 -18.55 25.01 -17.26
C CYS A 437 -19.64 26.06 -17.53
N PRO A 438 -19.31 27.36 -17.56
CA PRO A 438 -20.26 28.42 -17.89
C PRO A 438 -20.64 28.47 -19.39
N GLY A 439 -19.97 27.67 -20.23
CA GLY A 439 -20.18 27.56 -21.67
C GLY A 439 -19.50 26.30 -22.21
N ALA A 440 -18.97 26.36 -23.44
CA ALA A 440 -18.13 25.30 -23.99
C ALA A 440 -16.91 25.01 -23.09
N TYR A 441 -16.41 23.77 -23.10
CA TYR A 441 -15.24 23.38 -22.31
C TYR A 441 -14.01 24.20 -22.73
N PRO A 442 -13.40 24.99 -21.83
CA PRO A 442 -12.30 25.90 -22.15
C PRO A 442 -10.92 25.22 -22.21
N ASN A 443 -10.79 23.99 -21.71
CA ASN A 443 -9.53 23.25 -21.58
C ASN A 443 -8.43 24.02 -20.81
N ASP A 444 -8.82 24.60 -19.66
CA ASP A 444 -7.97 25.42 -18.77
C ASP A 444 -8.07 25.02 -17.28
N ASP A 445 -8.62 23.85 -17.00
CA ASP A 445 -8.87 23.31 -15.65
C ASP A 445 -9.70 24.19 -14.70
N THR A 446 -10.51 25.12 -15.23
CA THR A 446 -11.47 25.90 -14.42
C THR A 446 -12.81 25.19 -14.19
N CYS A 447 -13.09 24.12 -14.93
CA CYS A 447 -14.28 23.26 -14.87
C CYS A 447 -13.97 21.90 -15.52
N SER A 448 -14.90 20.93 -15.42
CA SER A 448 -14.68 19.54 -15.85
C SER A 448 -15.05 19.24 -17.30
N GLY A 449 -15.80 20.12 -17.97
CA GLY A 449 -16.31 19.88 -19.33
C GLY A 449 -17.46 18.88 -19.44
N VAL A 450 -17.96 18.31 -18.33
CA VAL A 450 -19.05 17.32 -18.33
C VAL A 450 -20.28 17.79 -17.56
N SER A 451 -21.41 17.10 -17.77
CA SER A 451 -22.65 17.36 -17.02
C SER A 451 -22.50 16.97 -15.55
N GLN A 452 -22.55 17.97 -14.67
CA GLN A 452 -22.49 17.82 -13.22
C GLN A 452 -23.10 19.04 -12.52
N ASN A 453 -23.45 18.90 -11.23
CA ASN A 453 -23.58 20.04 -10.32
C ASN A 453 -22.22 20.35 -9.67
N ALA A 454 -22.09 21.50 -9.02
CA ALA A 454 -20.88 21.82 -8.26
C ALA A 454 -20.61 20.77 -7.16
N TRP A 455 -19.37 20.28 -7.12
CA TRP A 455 -18.86 19.32 -6.13
C TRP A 455 -19.41 17.89 -6.23
N ASP A 456 -20.04 17.50 -7.34
CA ASP A 456 -20.61 16.15 -7.48
C ASP A 456 -19.54 15.04 -7.48
N PHE A 457 -18.34 15.29 -8.02
CA PHE A 457 -17.26 14.31 -7.99
C PHE A 457 -16.72 14.11 -6.56
N THR A 458 -16.44 15.22 -5.86
CA THR A 458 -16.03 15.21 -4.44
C THR A 458 -17.11 14.58 -3.56
N ARG A 459 -18.38 14.94 -3.74
CA ARG A 459 -19.54 14.37 -3.01
C ARG A 459 -19.70 12.88 -3.27
N THR A 460 -19.33 12.39 -4.45
CA THR A 460 -19.34 10.96 -4.75
C THR A 460 -18.28 10.24 -3.92
N PHE A 461 -17.00 10.63 -4.00
CA PHE A 461 -15.95 9.97 -3.21
C PHE A 461 -16.09 10.18 -1.70
N ALA A 462 -16.67 11.29 -1.22
CA ALA A 462 -16.94 11.53 0.20
C ALA A 462 -17.92 10.51 0.84
N GLN A 463 -18.58 9.66 0.05
CA GLN A 463 -19.39 8.53 0.54
C GLN A 463 -18.56 7.28 0.84
N TYR A 464 -17.24 7.30 0.64
CA TYR A 464 -16.36 6.20 1.00
C TYR A 464 -16.20 6.09 2.53
N THR A 465 -16.46 4.90 3.08
CA THR A 465 -16.53 4.66 4.54
C THR A 465 -15.40 3.79 5.09
N GLY A 466 -14.48 3.33 4.25
CA GLY A 466 -13.49 2.30 4.59
C GLY A 466 -13.96 0.91 4.17
#